data_AF-A0A6A3B4W3-F1
#
_entry.id   AF-A0A6A3B4W3-F1
#
_cell.length_a   1.000
_cell.length_b   1.000
_cell.length_c   1.000
_cell.angle_alpha   90.00
_cell.angle_beta   90.00
_cell.angle_gamma   90.00
#
_symmetry.space_group_name_H-M   'P 1'
#
loop_
_entity.id
_entity.type
_entity.pdbx_description
1 polymer ?
#
loop_
_entity_poly.entity_id
_entity_poly.type
_entity_poly.pdbx_seq_one_letter_code
_entity_poly.pdbx_strand_id
1 'polypeptide(L)'
;MDKNLMDKVTAFGELLKTEGAEVGRKMSAGMSSMSFKVKELFQGPNPADKLVDDATSEALDEPDWALNLDICDMIIHEKISSVELIRGIKRRMMLKNPRVQYLSLVLLETCVKNCKKAFSEVASERVLDEMVKLIDDPQIVVNKRNKALMLIESWGSQPMSSTIYYL
;
A
#
# COMPACT_ATOMS: atom_id res chain seq x y z
N MET A 1 -17.32 51.85 25.13
CA MET A 1 -18.24 50.72 24.81
C MET A 1 -17.43 49.76 23.93
N ASP A 2 -16.30 49.23 24.41
CA ASP A 2 -15.22 48.79 23.50
C ASP A 2 -14.65 47.38 23.78
N LYS A 3 -15.03 46.76 24.90
CA LYS A 3 -14.48 45.44 25.29
C LYS A 3 -14.97 44.31 24.38
N ASN A 4 -16.25 44.35 23.99
CA ASN A 4 -16.87 43.33 23.12
C ASN A 4 -16.31 43.33 21.69
N LEU A 5 -15.79 44.48 21.21
CA LEU A 5 -15.19 44.57 19.88
C LEU A 5 -13.79 43.95 19.85
N MET A 6 -12.98 44.22 20.87
CA MET A 6 -11.63 43.66 20.98
C MET A 6 -11.65 42.13 21.16
N ASP A 7 -12.62 41.62 21.91
CA ASP A 7 -12.79 40.17 22.09
C ASP A 7 -13.16 39.47 20.76
N LYS A 8 -14.04 40.09 19.95
CA LYS A 8 -14.40 39.57 18.62
C LYS A 8 -13.24 39.63 17.62
N VAL A 9 -12.45 40.70 17.64
CA VAL A 9 -11.26 40.84 16.78
C VAL A 9 -10.22 39.79 17.16
N THR A 10 -10.05 39.51 18.45
CA THR A 10 -9.13 38.49 18.95
C THR A 10 -9.58 37.09 18.53
N ALA A 11 -10.87 36.75 18.72
CA ALA A 11 -11.43 35.47 18.30
C ALA A 11 -11.34 35.24 16.78
N PHE A 12 -11.58 36.29 15.98
CA PHE A 12 -11.41 36.22 14.53
C PHE A 12 -9.93 36.02 14.14
N GLY A 13 -9.00 36.66 14.85
CA GLY A 13 -7.56 36.47 14.67
C GLY A 13 -7.07 35.06 15.02
N GLU A 14 -7.65 34.42 16.04
CA GLU A 14 -7.35 33.03 16.40
C GLU A 14 -7.89 32.04 15.35
N LEU A 15 -9.08 32.30 14.80
CA LEU A 15 -9.67 31.50 13.72
C LEU A 15 -8.84 31.56 12.43
N LEU A 16 -8.35 32.74 12.05
CA LEU A 16 -7.46 32.88 10.89
C LEU A 16 -6.13 32.14 11.09
N LYS A 17 -5.61 32.08 12.33
CA LYS A 17 -4.41 31.29 12.65
C LYS A 17 -4.65 29.80 12.51
N THR A 18 -5.79 29.29 12.97
CA THR A 18 -6.13 27.86 12.86
C THR A 18 -6.45 27.46 11.43
N GLU A 19 -7.21 28.27 10.68
CA GLU A 19 -7.46 28.05 9.25
C GLU A 19 -6.18 28.12 8.42
N GLY A 20 -5.29 29.09 8.70
CA GLY A 20 -3.98 29.16 8.04
C GLY A 20 -3.11 27.93 8.28
N ALA A 21 -3.12 27.39 9.50
CA ALA A 21 -2.39 26.16 9.84
C ALA A 21 -3.00 24.90 9.19
N GLU A 22 -4.32 24.84 9.05
CA GLU A 22 -5.05 23.76 8.36
C GLU A 22 -4.75 23.75 6.85
N VAL A 23 -4.79 24.93 6.23
CA VAL A 23 -4.46 25.13 4.80
C VAL A 23 -2.99 24.78 4.55
N GLY A 24 -2.07 25.23 5.42
CA GLY A 24 -0.64 24.88 5.34
C GLY A 24 -0.39 23.37 5.43
N ARG A 25 -1.09 22.66 6.34
CA ARG A 25 -1.01 21.19 6.43
C ARG A 25 -1.51 20.49 5.17
N LYS A 26 -2.63 20.95 4.60
CA LYS A 26 -3.20 20.38 3.36
C LYS A 26 -2.30 20.61 2.14
N MET A 27 -1.73 21.82 2.02
CA MET A 27 -0.76 22.15 0.97
C MET A 27 0.52 21.31 1.07
N SER A 28 1.06 21.14 2.29
CA SER A 28 2.25 20.30 2.54
C SER A 28 2.01 18.82 2.23
N ALA A 29 0.86 18.28 2.64
CA ALA A 29 0.48 16.90 2.33
C ALA A 29 0.29 16.69 0.81
N GLY A 30 -0.34 17.65 0.12
CA GLY A 30 -0.51 17.63 -1.34
C GLY A 30 0.84 17.65 -2.08
N MET A 31 1.77 18.49 -1.64
CA MET A 31 3.11 18.61 -2.25
C MET A 31 3.99 17.38 -1.98
N SER A 32 3.88 16.78 -0.79
CA SER A 32 4.58 15.52 -0.45
C SER A 32 4.09 14.35 -1.30
N SER A 33 2.78 14.24 -1.50
CA SER A 33 2.17 13.22 -2.38
C SER A 33 2.60 13.40 -3.84
N MET A 34 2.63 14.64 -4.32
CA MET A 34 3.06 14.93 -5.70
C MET A 34 4.55 14.64 -5.91
N SER A 35 5.41 14.97 -4.95
CA SER A 35 6.85 14.63 -4.98
C SER A 35 7.09 13.12 -5.03
N PHE A 36 6.33 12.35 -4.24
CA PHE A 36 6.40 10.88 -4.26
C PHE A 36 6.01 10.31 -5.62
N LYS A 37 4.90 10.79 -6.20
CA LYS A 37 4.39 10.33 -7.50
C LYS A 37 5.29 10.74 -8.67
N VAL A 38 5.92 11.91 -8.58
CA VAL A 38 6.93 12.37 -9.54
C VAL A 38 8.18 11.49 -9.46
N LYS A 39 8.64 11.13 -8.26
CA LYS A 39 9.79 10.24 -8.08
C LYS A 39 9.55 8.85 -8.68
N GLU A 40 8.35 8.30 -8.53
CA GLU A 40 7.97 7.03 -9.19
C GLU A 40 7.99 7.12 -10.72
N LEU A 41 7.62 8.27 -11.30
CA LEU A 41 7.61 8.45 -12.77
C LEU A 41 9.01 8.55 -13.40
N PHE A 42 10.04 8.90 -12.62
CA PHE A 42 11.41 9.07 -13.12
C PHE A 42 12.37 7.92 -12.76
N GLN A 43 11.89 6.89 -12.05
CA GLN A 43 12.69 5.68 -11.82
C GLN A 43 12.76 4.86 -13.13
N GLY A 44 14.00 4.57 -13.57
CA GLY A 44 14.26 3.69 -14.72
C GLY A 44 13.70 2.27 -14.52
N PRO A 45 13.80 1.39 -15.53
CA PRO A 45 13.17 0.08 -15.49
C PRO A 45 13.61 -0.71 -14.26
N ASN A 46 12.66 -0.96 -13.36
CA ASN A 46 12.88 -1.69 -12.13
C ASN A 46 12.75 -3.20 -12.40
N PRO A 47 13.77 -4.03 -12.09
CA PRO A 47 13.72 -5.47 -12.35
C PRO A 47 12.58 -6.17 -11.61
N ALA A 48 12.11 -5.63 -10.48
CA ALA A 48 10.96 -6.18 -9.77
C ALA A 48 9.63 -5.97 -10.52
N ASP A 49 9.50 -4.89 -11.31
CA ASP A 49 8.25 -4.57 -12.01
C ASP A 49 7.92 -5.63 -13.05
N LYS A 50 8.92 -6.05 -13.82
CA LYS A 50 8.73 -7.11 -14.84
C LYS A 50 8.31 -8.43 -14.19
N LEU A 51 8.97 -8.83 -13.10
CA LEU A 51 8.62 -10.05 -12.38
C LEU A 51 7.19 -10.01 -11.84
N VAL A 52 6.77 -8.86 -11.33
CA VAL A 52 5.40 -8.64 -10.85
C VAL A 52 4.40 -8.67 -11.99
N ASP A 53 4.71 -8.04 -13.13
CA ASP A 53 3.85 -8.05 -14.31
C ASP A 53 3.67 -9.48 -14.85
N ASP A 54 4.75 -10.26 -14.92
CA ASP A 54 4.74 -11.65 -15.38
C ASP A 54 3.93 -12.53 -14.40
N ALA A 55 4.19 -12.44 -13.09
CA ALA A 55 3.50 -13.22 -12.05
C ALA A 55 2.02 -12.88 -11.87
N THR A 56 1.60 -11.70 -12.36
CA THR A 56 0.21 -11.23 -12.25
C THR A 56 -0.41 -10.95 -13.60
N SER A 57 0.11 -11.58 -14.66
CA SER A 57 -0.37 -11.41 -16.03
C SER A 57 -1.83 -11.81 -16.16
N GLU A 58 -2.61 -11.05 -16.92
CA GLU A 58 -4.02 -11.36 -17.18
C GLU A 58 -4.22 -12.61 -18.06
N ALA A 59 -3.14 -13.09 -18.69
CA ALA A 59 -3.11 -14.33 -19.46
C ALA A 59 -3.03 -15.59 -18.57
N LEU A 60 -2.68 -15.45 -17.28
CA LEU A 60 -2.63 -16.56 -16.35
C LEU A 60 -4.04 -16.92 -15.85
N ASP A 61 -4.43 -18.19 -15.99
CA ASP A 61 -5.70 -18.66 -15.45
C ASP A 61 -5.63 -18.90 -13.94
N GLU A 62 -4.45 -19.22 -13.41
CA GLU A 62 -4.19 -19.50 -12.00
C GLU A 62 -2.82 -18.95 -11.56
N PRO A 63 -2.52 -18.87 -10.25
CA PRO A 63 -1.22 -18.42 -9.77
C PRO A 63 -0.08 -19.33 -10.24
N ASP A 64 0.95 -18.74 -10.84
CA ASP A 64 2.20 -19.44 -11.13
C ASP A 64 3.00 -19.58 -9.83
N TRP A 65 2.81 -20.71 -9.14
CA TRP A 65 3.48 -20.97 -7.87
C TRP A 65 4.99 -21.09 -8.01
N ALA A 66 5.49 -21.57 -9.15
CA ALA A 66 6.92 -21.66 -9.39
C ALA A 66 7.52 -20.25 -9.45
N LEU A 67 6.95 -19.38 -10.27
CA LEU A 67 7.41 -17.98 -10.38
C LEU A 67 7.25 -17.22 -9.05
N ASN A 68 6.14 -17.41 -8.33
CA ASN A 68 5.92 -16.74 -7.05
C ASN A 68 6.95 -17.13 -5.99
N LEU A 69 7.34 -18.40 -5.94
CA LEU A 69 8.37 -18.89 -5.01
C LEU A 69 9.77 -18.43 -5.45
N ASP A 70 10.07 -18.44 -6.75
CA ASP A 70 11.32 -17.91 -7.28
C ASP A 70 11.48 -16.41 -6.93
N ILE A 71 10.41 -15.62 -7.04
CA ILE A 71 10.39 -14.21 -6.61
C ILE A 71 10.68 -14.09 -5.10
N CYS A 72 10.12 -14.97 -4.27
CA CYS A 72 10.42 -15.00 -2.84
C CYS A 72 11.90 -15.28 -2.58
N ASP A 73 12.49 -16.25 -3.27
CA ASP A 73 13.92 -16.56 -3.16
C ASP A 73 14.79 -15.37 -3.60
N MET A 74 14.37 -14.64 -4.64
CA MET A 74 15.06 -13.43 -5.08
C MET A 74 15.08 -12.32 -4.02
N ILE A 75 14.00 -12.10 -3.27
CA ILE A 75 13.99 -11.13 -2.17
C ILE A 75 14.72 -11.63 -0.93
N ILE A 76 14.64 -12.92 -0.62
CA ILE A 76 15.37 -13.53 0.52
C ILE A 76 16.88 -13.39 0.31
N HIS A 77 17.35 -13.58 -0.91
CA HIS A 77 18.75 -13.43 -1.30
C HIS A 77 19.12 -12.02 -1.75
N GLU A 78 18.25 -11.03 -1.53
CA GLU A 78 18.48 -9.60 -1.83
C GLU A 78 18.85 -9.32 -3.30
N LYS A 79 18.47 -10.20 -4.23
CA LYS A 79 18.67 -10.02 -5.68
C LYS A 79 17.75 -8.95 -6.25
N ILE A 80 16.60 -8.71 -5.60
CA ILE A 80 15.67 -7.63 -5.92
C ILE A 80 15.22 -6.94 -4.63
N SER A 81 14.84 -5.67 -4.73
CA SER A 81 14.37 -4.88 -3.59
C SER A 81 12.96 -5.29 -3.17
N SER A 82 12.78 -5.65 -1.89
CA SER A 82 11.47 -5.96 -1.32
C SER A 82 10.52 -4.77 -1.38
N VAL A 83 11.01 -3.55 -1.14
CA VAL A 83 10.21 -2.32 -1.22
C VAL A 83 9.65 -2.14 -2.63
N GLU A 84 10.50 -2.29 -3.63
CA GLU A 84 10.15 -2.11 -5.03
C GLU A 84 9.19 -3.21 -5.52
N LEU A 85 9.36 -4.45 -5.06
CA LEU A 85 8.43 -5.54 -5.31
C LEU A 85 7.04 -5.24 -4.73
N ILE A 86 6.96 -4.82 -3.46
CA ILE A 86 5.69 -4.49 -2.80
C ILE A 86 5.00 -3.30 -3.47
N ARG A 87 5.75 -2.28 -3.91
CA ARG A 87 5.21 -1.18 -4.73
C ARG A 87 4.63 -1.68 -6.05
N GLY A 88 5.35 -2.56 -6.76
CA GLY A 88 4.86 -3.19 -7.98
C GLY A 88 3.53 -3.92 -7.74
N ILE A 89 3.48 -4.77 -6.71
CA ILE A 89 2.29 -5.53 -6.35
C ILE A 89 1.11 -4.60 -6.04
N LYS A 90 1.34 -3.55 -5.24
CA LYS A 90 0.34 -2.51 -4.94
C LYS A 90 -0.22 -1.87 -6.22
N ARG A 91 0.65 -1.52 -7.18
CA ARG A 91 0.19 -0.95 -8.47
C ARG A 91 -0.68 -1.92 -9.25
N ARG A 92 -0.33 -3.21 -9.29
CA ARG A 92 -1.14 -4.25 -9.96
C ARG A 92 -2.50 -4.46 -9.29
N MET A 93 -2.57 -4.39 -7.96
CA MET A 93 -3.83 -4.47 -7.20
C MET A 93 -4.80 -3.32 -7.53
N MET A 94 -4.29 -2.16 -7.93
CA MET A 94 -5.11 -0.99 -8.28
C MET A 94 -5.66 -1.06 -9.71
N LEU A 95 -5.22 -2.01 -10.54
CA LEU A 95 -5.76 -2.21 -11.88
C LEU A 95 -7.17 -2.78 -11.81
N LYS A 96 -8.09 -2.23 -12.61
CA LYS A 96 -9.49 -2.70 -12.70
C LYS A 96 -9.65 -4.00 -13.49
N ASN A 97 -8.64 -4.87 -13.49
CA ASN A 97 -8.75 -6.22 -14.01
C ASN A 97 -8.89 -7.19 -12.83
N PRO A 98 -10.05 -7.82 -12.65
CA PRO A 98 -10.28 -8.71 -11.52
C PRO A 98 -9.28 -9.86 -11.40
N ARG A 99 -8.76 -10.37 -12.52
CA ARG A 99 -7.78 -11.47 -12.52
C ARG A 99 -6.43 -11.00 -12.01
N VAL A 100 -5.95 -9.88 -12.54
CA VAL A 100 -4.70 -9.24 -12.09
C VAL A 100 -4.76 -8.93 -10.60
N GLN A 101 -5.87 -8.38 -10.11
CA GLN A 101 -6.06 -8.11 -8.68
C GLN A 101 -5.94 -9.36 -7.81
N TYR A 102 -6.60 -10.46 -8.22
CA TYR A 102 -6.53 -11.72 -7.49
C TYR A 102 -5.10 -12.29 -7.46
N LEU A 103 -4.43 -12.35 -8.61
CA LEU A 103 -3.06 -12.84 -8.70
C LEU A 103 -2.10 -11.98 -7.86
N SER A 104 -2.29 -10.66 -7.86
CA SER A 104 -1.51 -9.73 -7.04
C SER A 104 -1.70 -9.98 -5.54
N LEU A 105 -2.93 -10.23 -5.09
CA LEU A 105 -3.21 -10.59 -3.70
C LEU A 105 -2.57 -11.93 -3.30
N VAL A 106 -2.54 -12.92 -4.20
CA VAL A 106 -1.87 -14.21 -3.98
C VAL A 106 -0.36 -14.05 -3.90
N LEU A 107 0.24 -13.28 -4.81
CA LEU A 107 1.67 -12.99 -4.78
C LEU A 107 2.07 -12.24 -3.49
N LEU A 108 1.26 -11.26 -3.08
CA LEU A 108 1.46 -10.52 -1.83
C LEU A 108 1.45 -11.44 -0.60
N GLU A 109 0.45 -12.31 -0.51
CA GLU A 109 0.35 -13.30 0.57
C GLU A 109 1.59 -14.21 0.60
N THR A 110 2.01 -14.68 -0.56
CA THR A 110 3.16 -15.57 -0.70
C THR A 110 4.43 -14.87 -0.22
N CYS A 111 4.64 -13.61 -0.62
CA CYS A 111 5.78 -12.81 -0.16
C CYS A 111 5.75 -12.61 1.36
N VAL A 112 4.61 -12.24 1.94
CA VAL A 112 4.48 -12.02 3.40
C VAL A 112 4.74 -13.29 4.20
N LYS A 113 4.31 -14.46 3.70
CA LYS A 113 4.52 -15.75 4.38
C LYS A 113 5.97 -16.22 4.33
N ASN A 114 6.69 -15.94 3.24
CA ASN A 114 8.04 -16.47 3.03
C ASN A 114 9.14 -15.47 3.42
N CYS A 115 8.85 -14.17 3.47
CA CYS A 115 9.87 -13.13 3.55
C CYS A 115 9.62 -12.18 4.72
N LYS A 116 10.47 -12.26 5.75
CA LYS A 116 10.32 -11.47 6.99
C LYS A 116 10.21 -9.96 6.74
N LYS A 117 10.98 -9.42 5.78
CA LYS A 117 10.98 -7.99 5.42
C LYS A 117 9.68 -7.56 4.73
N ALA A 118 8.96 -8.47 4.07
CA ALA A 118 7.78 -8.11 3.28
C ALA A 118 6.67 -7.52 4.16
N PHE A 119 6.46 -8.03 5.38
CA PHE A 119 5.44 -7.50 6.27
C PHE A 119 5.67 -6.03 6.65
N SER A 120 6.91 -5.66 7.00
CA SER A 120 7.26 -4.25 7.28
C SER A 120 7.08 -3.36 6.06
N GLU A 121 7.37 -3.88 4.86
CA GLU A 121 7.15 -3.11 3.62
C GLU A 121 5.68 -2.94 3.26
N VAL A 122 4.83 -3.93 3.52
CA VAL A 122 3.37 -3.82 3.36
C VAL A 122 2.82 -2.67 4.21
N ALA A 123 3.32 -2.53 5.44
CA ALA A 123 2.96 -1.44 6.33
C ALA A 123 3.53 -0.09 5.85
N SER A 124 4.81 -0.02 5.48
CA SER A 124 5.47 1.22 5.05
C SER A 124 4.85 1.78 3.77
N GLU A 125 4.46 0.91 2.85
CA GLU A 125 3.84 1.25 1.57
C GLU A 125 2.33 1.45 1.63
N ARG A 126 1.73 1.37 2.83
CA ARG A 126 0.30 1.57 3.08
C ARG A 126 -0.60 0.68 2.21
N VAL A 127 -0.17 -0.56 1.97
CA VAL A 127 -0.89 -1.50 1.09
C VAL A 127 -2.30 -1.81 1.63
N LEU A 128 -2.45 -1.84 2.97
CA LEU A 128 -3.73 -2.03 3.64
C LEU A 128 -4.79 -1.00 3.21
N ASP A 129 -4.40 0.26 3.02
CA ASP A 129 -5.34 1.31 2.61
C ASP A 129 -5.94 1.02 1.23
N GLU A 130 -5.15 0.45 0.32
CA GLU A 130 -5.63 0.05 -1.01
C GLU A 130 -6.46 -1.25 -0.95
N MET A 131 -6.15 -2.17 -0.04
CA MET A 131 -6.97 -3.37 0.18
C MET A 131 -8.36 -3.02 0.72
N VAL A 132 -8.46 -2.07 1.65
CA VAL A 132 -9.75 -1.58 2.15
C VAL A 132 -10.59 -0.99 1.02
N LYS A 133 -10.00 -0.15 0.17
CA LYS A 133 -10.69 0.40 -1.02
C LYS A 133 -11.17 -0.70 -1.97
N LEU A 134 -10.37 -1.76 -2.16
CA LEU A 134 -10.75 -2.89 -2.99
C LEU A 134 -11.94 -3.66 -2.38
N ILE A 135 -11.99 -3.79 -1.06
CA ILE A 135 -13.11 -4.42 -0.35
C ILE A 135 -14.38 -3.58 -0.48
N ASP A 136 -14.26 -2.27 -0.35
CA ASP A 136 -15.39 -1.33 -0.41
C ASP A 136 -15.93 -1.12 -1.83
N ASP A 137 -15.19 -1.49 -2.87
CA ASP A 137 -15.66 -1.36 -4.25
C ASP A 137 -16.79 -2.37 -4.54
N PRO A 138 -18.03 -1.89 -4.81
CA PRO A 138 -19.19 -2.76 -5.04
C PRO A 138 -19.09 -3.54 -6.37
N GLN A 139 -18.23 -3.13 -7.30
CA GLN A 139 -18.04 -3.79 -8.60
C GLN A 139 -17.11 -5.01 -8.50
N ILE A 140 -16.42 -5.20 -7.38
CA ILE A 140 -15.52 -6.34 -7.16
C ILE A 140 -16.33 -7.61 -6.90
N VAL A 141 -15.98 -8.67 -7.62
CA VAL A 141 -16.55 -10.01 -7.44
C VAL A 141 -16.32 -10.52 -6.02
N VAL A 142 -17.38 -11.00 -5.36
CA VAL A 142 -17.42 -11.41 -3.94
C VAL A 142 -16.25 -12.32 -3.52
N ASN A 143 -15.88 -13.30 -4.36
CA ASN A 143 -14.77 -14.22 -4.05
C ASN A 143 -13.41 -13.52 -3.88
N LYS A 144 -13.22 -12.35 -4.50
CA LYS A 144 -11.97 -11.57 -4.45
C LYS A 144 -11.94 -10.67 -3.23
N ARG A 145 -13.09 -10.10 -2.88
CA ARG A 145 -13.32 -9.41 -1.59
C ARG A 145 -13.00 -10.35 -0.42
N ASN A 146 -13.46 -11.60 -0.48
CA ASN A 146 -13.18 -12.60 0.55
C ASN A 146 -11.68 -12.90 0.69
N LYS A 147 -10.92 -12.95 -0.41
CA LYS A 147 -9.47 -13.12 -0.36
C LYS A 147 -8.78 -11.96 0.34
N ALA A 148 -9.15 -10.72 0.01
CA ALA A 148 -8.62 -9.52 0.66
C ALA A 148 -8.96 -9.50 2.16
N LEU A 149 -10.21 -9.79 2.53
CA LEU A 149 -10.66 -9.87 3.92
C LEU A 149 -9.88 -10.93 4.71
N MET A 150 -9.72 -12.14 4.18
CA MET A 150 -8.93 -13.20 4.83
C MET A 150 -7.47 -12.78 5.06
N LEU A 151 -6.87 -12.03 4.13
CA LEU A 151 -5.50 -11.54 4.30
C LEU A 151 -5.41 -10.50 5.42
N ILE A 152 -6.34 -9.56 5.46
CA ILE A 152 -6.41 -8.55 6.53
C ILE A 152 -6.63 -9.21 7.89
N GLU A 153 -7.57 -10.16 7.99
CA GLU A 153 -7.83 -10.92 9.21
C GLU A 153 -6.61 -11.73 9.64
N SER A 154 -5.93 -12.39 8.71
CA SER A 154 -4.70 -13.15 8.98
C SER A 154 -3.57 -12.27 9.49
N TRP A 155 -3.41 -11.05 8.96
CA TRP A 155 -2.41 -10.10 9.44
C TRP A 155 -2.79 -9.47 10.78
N GLY A 156 -4.07 -9.23 11.04
CA GLY A 156 -4.57 -8.72 12.33
C GLY A 156 -4.55 -9.77 13.45
N SER A 157 -4.73 -11.05 13.10
CA SER A 157 -4.69 -12.17 14.05
C SER A 157 -3.30 -12.74 14.28
N GLN A 158 -2.30 -12.41 13.45
CA GLN A 158 -0.92 -12.78 13.71
C GLN A 158 -0.46 -12.00 14.94
N PRO A 159 -0.20 -12.66 16.09
CA PRO A 159 0.40 -11.96 17.21
C PRO A 159 1.75 -11.41 16.74
N MET A 160 2.09 -10.18 17.12
CA MET A 160 3.45 -9.62 16.99
C MET A 160 4.56 -10.47 17.65
N SER A 161 4.22 -11.66 18.13
CA SER A 161 5.10 -12.61 18.82
C SER A 161 5.84 -13.55 17.87
N SER A 162 5.40 -13.77 16.63
CA SER A 162 6.16 -14.64 15.70
C SER A 162 7.45 -13.99 15.17
N THR A 163 7.65 -12.68 15.42
CA THR A 163 8.92 -11.98 15.15
C THR A 163 9.89 -12.09 16.33
N ILE A 164 9.46 -12.54 17.52
CA ILE A 164 10.29 -12.57 18.74
C ILE A 164 10.78 -13.99 19.12
N TYR A 165 10.24 -15.07 18.54
CA TYR A 165 10.71 -16.43 18.85
C TYR A 165 12.04 -16.87 18.19
N TYR A 166 12.74 -15.97 17.49
CA TYR A 166 14.07 -16.23 16.92
C TYR A 166 15.03 -15.02 17.06
N LEU A 167 15.03 -14.38 18.24
CA LEU A 167 16.20 -13.71 18.81
C LEU A 167 16.70 -14.54 20.00
#